data_AF-A0A951TBD8-F1
#
_entry.id   AF-A0A951TBD8-F1
#
_cell.length_a   1.000
_cell.length_b   1.000
_cell.length_c   1.000
_cell.angle_alpha   90.00
_cell.angle_beta   90.00
_cell.angle_gamma   90.00
#
_symmetry.space_group_name_H-M   'P 1'
#
loop_
_entity.id
_entity.type
_entity.pdbx_description
1 polymer ?
#
loop_
_entity_poly.entity_id
_entity_poly.type
_entity_poly.pdbx_seq_one_letter_code
_entity_poly.pdbx_strand_id
1 'polypeptide(L)'
;MSDSPEHTETASAASGGPPRRRMAGFVGVFVFTVLLLLTAYRYTVDTRVNDWYLFQVARHTSWVLGKIGHSSELEGRIYGQTEANVARASLKAWDEGREEPSEEEVQAASNTPLTPWERWSYRAVEGRVRDHKGSNGPGISFVLRPGLTTEISEINGEIAEVREDGSLDEVSREARLAELRARVQELRNIQQEVRRGERPASDDVALMFPFIVVAECGAIEVMAIFLAAVLAFPAGWRKKLIGLAGGLPLMYSVNIFRLSFLGVLGALDTENRWFKFAHEYAWQAVYIVFVVAVWLAWVEYIVNGTRPGERLRGRGPLWFCAKFLVFVTVLVAAWWMFLPYYGQFLLQVSGGILKYGLGMPIESGRIVPKELLNTGTDLVFRMAEGRQRIMHIALLTTNVPPYLALVLATGGLALGRRLRVMAYGFGILCAFHLIFIIVFMRFQETLAKASEIPTAVVLFFLTLPFLMWIVFAYWDRLTGNGGPSRNEAGAQSPESNNEKPSAPPAGAGE
;
A
#
# COMPACT_ATOMS: atom_id res chain seq x y z
N MET A 1 -35.57 -43.80 -24.55
CA MET A 1 -36.55 -43.34 -23.56
C MET A 1 -36.00 -43.73 -22.19
N SER A 2 -34.88 -43.11 -21.82
CA SER A 2 -34.75 -41.92 -20.96
C SER A 2 -34.79 -42.28 -19.47
N ASP A 3 -33.69 -42.89 -19.02
CA ASP A 3 -33.21 -42.74 -17.65
C ASP A 3 -32.72 -41.30 -17.45
N SER A 4 -33.11 -40.69 -16.34
CA SER A 4 -32.53 -39.44 -15.83
C SER A 4 -32.53 -39.54 -14.31
N PRO A 5 -31.36 -39.54 -13.65
CA PRO A 5 -31.32 -39.26 -12.23
C PRO A 5 -31.18 -37.74 -12.04
N GLU A 6 -32.17 -37.15 -11.38
CA GLU A 6 -32.03 -35.82 -10.77
C GLU A 6 -30.94 -35.90 -9.70
N HIS A 7 -29.78 -35.32 -10.01
CA HIS A 7 -28.76 -34.98 -9.03
C HIS A 7 -29.25 -33.81 -8.18
N THR A 8 -29.94 -34.11 -7.09
CA THR A 8 -30.09 -33.16 -5.97
C THR A 8 -28.74 -33.08 -5.26
N GLU A 9 -27.90 -32.12 -5.67
CA GLU A 9 -26.74 -31.70 -4.88
C GLU A 9 -27.23 -31.21 -3.51
N THR A 10 -27.25 -32.12 -2.54
CA THR A 10 -27.35 -31.77 -1.13
C THR A 10 -26.12 -30.93 -0.79
N ALA A 11 -26.34 -29.62 -0.67
CA ALA A 11 -25.36 -28.65 -0.20
C ALA A 11 -24.65 -29.22 1.03
N SER A 12 -23.33 -29.38 0.90
CA SER A 12 -22.41 -29.82 1.92
C SER A 12 -22.60 -29.02 3.22
N ALA A 13 -23.35 -29.60 4.16
CA ALA A 13 -23.37 -29.21 5.55
C ALA A 13 -22.10 -29.77 6.22
N ALA A 14 -20.94 -29.15 5.98
CA ALA A 14 -19.69 -29.55 6.61
C ALA A 14 -18.93 -28.34 7.20
N SER A 15 -19.17 -28.07 8.48
CA SER A 15 -18.16 -27.66 9.50
C SER A 15 -18.84 -27.11 10.78
N GLY A 16 -19.57 -27.96 11.49
CA GLY A 16 -20.30 -27.62 12.73
C GLY A 16 -19.42 -27.48 13.98
N GLY A 17 -18.53 -26.49 14.03
CA GLY A 17 -17.88 -26.05 15.28
C GLY A 17 -18.62 -24.88 15.94
N PRO A 18 -18.48 -24.66 17.27
CA PRO A 18 -19.09 -23.51 17.94
C PRO A 18 -18.59 -22.18 17.33
N PRO A 19 -19.37 -21.09 17.37
CA PRO A 19 -19.05 -19.82 16.69
C PRO A 19 -17.64 -19.30 17.02
N ARG A 20 -17.19 -19.48 18.27
CA ARG A 20 -15.85 -19.12 18.74
C ARG A 20 -14.73 -19.93 18.06
N ARG A 21 -14.95 -21.22 17.78
CA ARG A 21 -13.95 -22.08 17.12
C ARG A 21 -13.79 -21.72 15.64
N ARG A 22 -14.89 -21.36 14.96
CA ARG A 22 -14.83 -20.85 13.58
C ARG A 22 -14.11 -19.50 13.51
N MET A 23 -14.38 -18.62 14.48
CA MET A 23 -13.71 -17.33 14.59
C MET A 23 -12.21 -17.47 14.84
N ALA A 24 -11.83 -18.31 15.80
CA ALA A 24 -10.43 -18.63 16.07
C ALA A 24 -9.74 -19.26 14.85
N GLY A 25 -10.45 -20.13 14.11
CA GLY A 25 -9.96 -20.70 12.85
C GLY A 25 -9.69 -19.65 11.78
N PHE A 26 -10.64 -18.72 11.55
CA PHE A 26 -10.44 -17.60 10.62
C PHE A 26 -9.23 -16.75 11.00
N VAL A 27 -9.17 -16.31 12.26
CA VAL A 27 -8.07 -15.48 12.77
C VAL A 27 -6.73 -16.20 12.64
N GLY A 28 -6.67 -17.46 13.06
CA GLY A 28 -5.45 -18.27 13.01
C GLY A 28 -4.94 -18.46 11.58
N VAL A 29 -5.82 -18.85 10.65
CA VAL A 29 -5.46 -19.01 9.24
C VAL A 29 -5.04 -17.67 8.64
N PHE A 30 -5.79 -16.59 8.88
CA PHE A 30 -5.47 -15.27 8.35
C PHE A 30 -4.09 -14.79 8.80
N VAL A 31 -3.84 -14.78 10.12
CA VAL A 31 -2.56 -14.32 10.67
C VAL A 31 -1.41 -15.19 10.20
N PHE A 32 -1.57 -16.52 10.22
CA PHE A 32 -0.54 -17.43 9.74
C PHE A 32 -0.22 -17.20 8.25
N THR A 33 -1.24 -17.08 7.39
CA THR A 33 -1.04 -16.87 5.96
C THR A 33 -0.41 -15.51 5.67
N VAL A 34 -0.84 -14.44 6.34
CA VAL A 34 -0.22 -13.10 6.20
C VAL A 34 1.26 -13.16 6.58
N LEU A 35 1.58 -13.68 7.77
CA LEU A 35 2.96 -13.77 8.24
C LEU A 35 3.81 -14.63 7.31
N LEU A 36 3.32 -15.80 6.90
CA LEU A 36 4.00 -16.68 5.95
C LEU A 36 4.30 -15.98 4.62
N LEU A 37 3.30 -15.35 4.00
CA LEU A 37 3.46 -14.71 2.69
C LEU A 37 4.41 -13.51 2.73
N LEU A 38 4.29 -12.66 3.75
CA LEU A 38 5.14 -11.47 3.88
C LEU A 38 6.58 -11.86 4.22
N THR A 39 6.76 -12.86 5.08
CA THR A 39 8.09 -13.42 5.39
C THR A 39 8.69 -14.07 4.15
N ALA A 40 7.93 -14.87 3.42
CA ALA A 40 8.39 -15.50 2.17
C ALA A 40 8.75 -14.44 1.12
N TYR A 41 7.91 -13.42 0.92
CA TYR A 41 8.19 -12.35 -0.02
C TYR A 41 9.53 -11.69 0.29
N ARG A 42 9.82 -11.46 1.56
CA ARG A 42 11.06 -10.84 2.01
C ARG A 42 12.31 -11.62 1.61
N TYR A 43 12.30 -12.95 1.77
CA TYR A 43 13.38 -13.81 1.27
C TYR A 43 13.47 -13.86 -0.26
N THR A 44 12.44 -13.41 -0.96
CA THR A 44 12.40 -13.36 -2.43
C THR A 44 12.62 -11.96 -3.01
N VAL A 45 12.82 -10.92 -2.19
CA VAL A 45 13.00 -9.53 -2.67
C VAL A 45 14.22 -9.41 -3.60
N ASP A 46 15.32 -10.10 -3.26
CA ASP A 46 16.57 -10.04 -4.03
C ASP A 46 16.66 -11.12 -5.13
N THR A 47 15.52 -11.60 -5.62
CA THR A 47 15.46 -12.61 -6.68
C THR A 47 15.18 -12.01 -8.06
N ARG A 48 15.62 -12.71 -9.12
CA ARG A 48 15.34 -12.35 -10.52
C ARG A 48 13.84 -12.24 -10.82
N VAL A 49 13.01 -13.02 -10.12
CA VAL A 49 11.56 -12.97 -10.24
C VAL A 49 11.02 -11.64 -9.70
N ASN A 50 11.52 -11.18 -8.55
CA ASN A 50 11.12 -9.89 -8.00
C ASN A 50 11.68 -8.72 -8.82
N ASP A 51 12.91 -8.82 -9.35
CA ASP A 51 13.45 -7.84 -10.30
C ASP A 51 12.50 -7.63 -11.48
N TRP A 52 12.01 -8.74 -12.05
CA TRP A 52 11.06 -8.72 -13.17
C TRP A 52 9.73 -8.10 -12.76
N TYR A 53 9.20 -8.47 -11.59
CA TYR A 53 7.96 -7.91 -11.07
C TYR A 53 8.06 -6.39 -10.87
N LEU A 54 9.12 -5.90 -10.20
CA LEU A 54 9.34 -4.46 -10.00
C LEU A 54 9.46 -3.73 -11.34
N PHE A 55 10.14 -4.34 -12.31
CA PHE A 55 10.22 -3.81 -13.66
C PHE A 55 8.85 -3.72 -14.34
N GLN A 56 7.97 -4.72 -14.19
CA GLN A 56 6.62 -4.62 -14.74
C GLN A 56 5.82 -3.51 -14.05
N VAL A 57 5.93 -3.36 -12.73
CA VAL A 57 5.28 -2.27 -12.01
C VAL A 57 5.75 -0.91 -12.54
N ALA A 58 7.06 -0.72 -12.70
CA ALA A 58 7.60 0.53 -13.20
C ALA A 58 7.28 0.76 -14.68
N ARG A 59 7.30 -0.29 -15.51
CA ARG A 59 6.90 -0.24 -16.92
C ARG A 59 5.44 0.19 -17.08
N HIS A 60 4.51 -0.42 -16.35
CA HIS A 60 3.10 -0.07 -16.44
C HIS A 60 2.85 1.34 -15.87
N THR A 61 3.54 1.73 -14.81
CA THR A 61 3.47 3.09 -14.25
C THR A 61 3.98 4.12 -15.25
N SER A 62 5.16 3.91 -15.84
CA SER A 62 5.75 4.78 -16.85
C SER A 62 4.86 4.86 -18.10
N TRP A 63 4.24 3.75 -18.52
CA TRP A 63 3.28 3.74 -19.61
C TRP A 63 2.06 4.64 -19.34
N VAL A 64 1.49 4.58 -18.13
CA VAL A 64 0.37 5.46 -17.75
C VAL A 64 0.82 6.92 -17.70
N LEU A 65 1.96 7.20 -17.06
CA LEU A 65 2.52 8.54 -16.96
C LEU A 65 2.82 9.16 -18.34
N GLY A 66 3.33 8.36 -19.28
CA GLY A 66 3.55 8.78 -20.67
C GLY A 66 2.27 9.10 -21.46
N LYS A 67 1.08 8.76 -20.93
CA LYS A 67 -0.21 9.21 -21.48
C LYS A 67 -0.70 10.52 -20.85
N ILE A 68 -0.13 10.93 -19.72
CA ILE A 68 -0.59 12.07 -18.93
C ILE A 68 0.35 13.27 -19.09
N GLY A 69 1.66 13.06 -18.97
CA GLY A 69 2.66 14.12 -19.08
C GLY A 69 3.24 14.26 -20.48
N HIS A 70 4.25 15.12 -20.58
CA HIS A 70 5.00 15.33 -21.81
C HIS A 70 5.84 14.11 -22.19
N SER A 71 6.56 13.54 -21.22
CA SER A 71 7.36 12.33 -21.42
C SER A 71 7.50 11.53 -20.13
N SER A 72 7.75 10.22 -20.27
CA SER A 72 8.04 9.31 -19.16
C SER A 72 9.04 8.27 -19.62
N GLU A 73 10.23 8.27 -19.04
CA GLU A 73 11.30 7.35 -19.39
C GLU A 73 11.52 6.31 -18.28
N LEU A 74 11.48 5.03 -18.66
CA LEU A 74 11.84 3.93 -17.77
C LEU A 74 13.33 3.64 -17.90
N GLU A 75 14.04 3.59 -16.77
CA GLU A 75 15.50 3.43 -16.74
C GLU A 75 16.16 4.42 -17.69
N GLY A 76 15.80 5.71 -17.63
CA GLY A 76 16.44 6.75 -18.44
C GLY A 76 17.95 6.83 -18.19
N ARG A 77 18.69 7.58 -19.02
CA ARG A 77 20.17 7.69 -18.96
C ARG A 77 20.71 8.24 -17.62
N ILE A 78 19.84 8.79 -16.78
CA ILE A 78 20.15 9.28 -15.42
C ILE A 78 20.55 8.12 -14.48
N TYR A 79 20.11 6.88 -14.74
CA TYR A 79 20.24 5.76 -13.80
C TYR A 79 21.50 4.89 -13.99
N GLY A 80 22.48 5.29 -14.81
CA GLY A 80 23.78 4.62 -14.93
C GLY A 80 24.36 4.68 -16.34
N GLN A 81 25.69 4.77 -16.46
CA GLN A 81 26.42 4.84 -17.74
C GLN A 81 27.34 3.63 -17.93
N THR A 82 26.77 2.43 -17.87
CA THR A 82 27.52 1.21 -18.20
C THR A 82 27.52 1.00 -19.71
N GLU A 83 28.68 0.67 -20.27
CA GLU A 83 28.80 0.26 -21.67
C GLU A 83 27.95 -0.98 -21.94
N ALA A 84 27.28 -1.02 -23.11
CA ALA A 84 26.25 -2.02 -23.37
C ALA A 84 26.81 -3.44 -23.49
N ASN A 85 27.97 -3.58 -24.11
CA ASN A 85 28.72 -4.82 -24.23
C ASN A 85 29.17 -5.35 -22.86
N VAL A 86 29.70 -4.49 -21.99
CA VAL A 86 30.10 -4.83 -20.61
C VAL A 86 28.88 -5.34 -19.84
N ALA A 87 27.77 -4.60 -19.85
CA ALA A 87 26.58 -4.98 -19.11
C ALA A 87 26.02 -6.35 -19.55
N ARG A 88 25.96 -6.61 -20.86
CA ARG A 88 25.49 -7.90 -21.40
C ARG A 88 26.43 -9.04 -21.05
N ALA A 89 27.75 -8.85 -21.19
CA ALA A 89 28.74 -9.85 -20.84
C ALA A 89 28.70 -10.17 -19.33
N SER A 90 28.63 -9.16 -18.47
CA SER A 90 28.50 -9.35 -17.02
C SER A 90 27.21 -10.08 -16.66
N LEU A 91 26.07 -9.72 -17.25
CA LEU A 91 24.81 -10.42 -17.01
C LEU A 91 24.89 -11.90 -17.37
N LYS A 92 25.56 -12.24 -18.48
CA LYS A 92 25.79 -13.62 -18.89
C LYS A 92 26.71 -14.35 -17.92
N ALA A 93 27.81 -13.74 -17.52
CA ALA A 93 28.75 -14.31 -16.55
C ALA A 93 28.06 -14.59 -15.20
N TRP A 94 27.24 -13.67 -14.70
CA TRP A 94 26.48 -13.85 -13.46
C TRP A 94 25.42 -14.95 -13.56
N ASP A 95 24.76 -15.11 -14.72
CA ASP A 95 23.81 -16.22 -14.95
C ASP A 95 24.50 -17.59 -14.92
N GLU A 96 25.76 -17.64 -15.35
CA GLU A 96 26.63 -18.82 -15.27
C GLU A 96 27.29 -19.00 -13.88
N GLY A 97 27.04 -18.10 -12.93
CA GLY A 97 27.60 -18.15 -11.58
C GLY A 97 29.05 -17.66 -11.46
N ARG A 98 29.57 -16.96 -12.47
CA ARG A 98 30.90 -16.32 -12.45
C ARG A 98 30.81 -14.89 -11.94
N GLU A 99 31.85 -14.40 -11.26
CA GLU A 99 31.88 -13.04 -10.70
C GLU A 99 32.05 -11.96 -11.78
N GLU A 100 32.86 -12.22 -12.81
CA GLU A 100 33.18 -11.28 -13.89
C GLU A 100 33.25 -11.98 -15.27
N PRO A 101 32.92 -11.27 -16.37
CA PRO A 101 33.10 -11.77 -17.74
C PRO A 101 34.57 -11.70 -18.18
N SER A 102 34.96 -12.51 -19.16
CA SER A 102 36.29 -12.38 -19.78
C SER A 102 36.35 -11.20 -20.75
N GLU A 103 37.56 -10.70 -21.05
CA GLU A 103 37.76 -9.62 -22.04
C GLU A 103 37.23 -10.02 -23.42
N GLU A 104 37.40 -11.29 -23.82
CA GLU A 104 36.88 -11.81 -25.09
C GLU A 104 35.35 -11.79 -25.13
N GLU A 105 34.68 -12.09 -24.02
CA GLU A 105 33.22 -12.05 -23.92
C GLU A 105 32.68 -10.62 -24.01
N VAL A 106 33.38 -9.66 -23.39
CA VAL A 106 33.05 -8.24 -23.48
C VAL A 106 33.22 -7.73 -24.91
N GLN A 107 34.30 -8.13 -25.60
CA GLN A 107 34.53 -7.75 -27.00
C GLN A 107 33.52 -8.40 -27.96
N ALA A 108 33.10 -9.63 -27.68
CA ALA A 108 32.11 -10.35 -28.48
C ALA A 108 30.66 -9.88 -28.24
N ALA A 109 30.38 -9.24 -27.10
CA ALA A 109 29.05 -8.77 -26.74
C ALA A 109 28.60 -7.58 -27.59
N SER A 110 27.31 -7.53 -27.94
CA SER A 110 26.75 -6.42 -28.72
C SER A 110 26.89 -5.09 -27.97
N ASN A 111 27.35 -4.06 -28.69
CA ASN A 111 27.43 -2.69 -28.19
C ASN A 111 26.18 -1.84 -28.54
N THR A 112 25.09 -2.46 -29.00
CA THR A 112 23.84 -1.72 -29.24
C THR A 112 23.27 -1.15 -27.94
N PRO A 113 22.60 0.02 -27.93
CA PRO A 113 22.08 0.59 -26.69
C PRO A 113 21.28 -0.41 -25.84
N LEU A 114 21.51 -0.39 -24.52
CA LEU A 114 20.81 -1.28 -23.59
C LEU A 114 19.31 -0.95 -23.58
N THR A 115 18.49 -2.01 -23.59
CA THR A 115 17.07 -1.89 -23.29
C THR A 115 16.88 -1.47 -21.82
N PRO A 116 15.73 -0.88 -21.46
CA PRO A 116 15.42 -0.57 -20.06
C PRO A 116 15.51 -1.80 -19.15
N TRP A 117 15.10 -2.98 -19.63
CA TRP A 117 15.22 -4.21 -18.85
C TRP A 117 16.67 -4.61 -18.61
N GLU A 118 17.53 -4.53 -19.63
CA GLU A 118 18.96 -4.85 -19.47
C GLU A 118 19.63 -3.89 -18.48
N ARG A 119 19.32 -2.58 -18.56
CA ARG A 119 19.84 -1.58 -17.61
C ARG A 119 19.42 -1.90 -16.18
N TRP A 120 18.13 -2.11 -15.93
CA TRP A 120 17.64 -2.47 -14.59
C TRP A 120 18.23 -3.80 -14.12
N SER A 121 18.19 -4.82 -14.98
CA SER A 121 18.72 -6.15 -14.67
C SER A 121 20.19 -6.10 -14.28
N TYR A 122 21.01 -5.32 -14.99
CA TYR A 122 22.41 -5.13 -14.67
C TYR A 122 22.57 -4.46 -13.30
N ARG A 123 21.91 -3.32 -13.07
CA ARG A 123 22.00 -2.60 -11.78
C ARG A 123 21.54 -3.44 -10.60
N ALA A 124 20.48 -4.21 -10.77
CA ALA A 124 19.93 -5.07 -9.73
C ALA A 124 20.90 -6.19 -9.35
N VAL A 125 21.51 -6.87 -10.33
CA VAL A 125 22.48 -7.93 -10.06
C VAL A 125 23.81 -7.35 -9.56
N GLU A 126 24.29 -6.26 -10.18
CA GLU A 126 25.50 -5.56 -9.76
C GLU A 126 25.40 -5.12 -8.29
N GLY A 127 24.29 -4.52 -7.90
CA GLY A 127 24.05 -4.15 -6.49
C GLY A 127 24.19 -5.36 -5.57
N ARG A 128 23.61 -6.52 -5.93
CA ARG A 128 23.74 -7.73 -5.11
C ARG A 128 25.16 -8.29 -5.03
N VAL A 129 25.93 -8.18 -6.12
CA VAL A 129 27.31 -8.70 -6.18
C VAL A 129 28.31 -7.75 -5.53
N ARG A 130 28.18 -6.44 -5.76
CA ARG A 130 29.19 -5.42 -5.42
C ARG A 130 28.88 -4.60 -4.17
N ASP A 131 27.62 -4.23 -3.95
CA ASP A 131 27.26 -3.31 -2.87
C ASP A 131 25.90 -3.67 -2.24
N HIS A 132 25.93 -4.36 -1.10
CA HIS A 132 24.76 -4.85 -0.36
C HIS A 132 23.81 -3.73 0.15
N LYS A 133 23.97 -2.47 -0.28
CA LYS A 133 23.27 -1.28 0.25
C LYS A 133 22.81 -0.25 -0.81
N GLY A 134 22.53 -0.66 -2.04
CA GLY A 134 21.87 0.21 -3.05
C GLY A 134 20.35 0.35 -2.85
N SER A 135 19.78 1.55 -3.03
CA SER A 135 18.32 1.74 -3.05
C SER A 135 17.74 1.10 -4.31
N ASN A 136 17.32 -0.16 -4.19
CA ASN A 136 17.05 -1.00 -5.35
C ASN A 136 15.61 -0.86 -5.84
N GLY A 137 15.51 -0.50 -7.12
CA GLY A 137 14.29 -0.49 -7.89
C GLY A 137 14.53 0.09 -9.29
N PRO A 138 13.64 -0.21 -10.25
CA PRO A 138 13.66 0.46 -11.52
C PRO A 138 13.28 1.93 -11.39
N GLY A 139 14.03 2.80 -12.05
CA GLY A 139 13.86 4.25 -12.06
C GLY A 139 12.92 4.73 -13.15
N ILE A 140 12.10 5.74 -12.84
CA ILE A 140 11.20 6.42 -13.77
C ILE A 140 11.54 7.91 -13.74
N SER A 141 11.82 8.49 -14.90
CA SER A 141 11.95 9.93 -15.08
C SER A 141 10.68 10.46 -15.73
N PHE A 142 9.84 11.15 -14.96
CA PHE A 142 8.58 11.70 -15.45
C PHE A 142 8.70 13.21 -15.68
N VAL A 143 8.28 13.68 -16.86
CA VAL A 143 8.19 15.10 -17.19
C VAL A 143 6.72 15.44 -17.45
N LEU A 144 6.12 16.20 -16.55
CA LEU A 144 4.75 16.68 -16.68
C LEU A 144 4.68 17.88 -17.63
N ARG A 145 5.60 18.83 -17.46
CA ARG A 145 5.73 20.02 -18.31
C ARG A 145 7.20 20.28 -18.60
N PRO A 146 7.60 20.41 -19.88
CA PRO A 146 8.97 20.74 -20.22
C PRO A 146 9.29 22.19 -19.80
N GLY A 147 10.56 22.43 -19.49
CA GLY A 147 11.13 23.76 -19.24
C GLY A 147 12.64 23.74 -19.42
N LEU A 148 13.35 24.73 -18.90
CA LEU A 148 14.80 24.87 -19.10
C LEU A 148 15.58 23.62 -18.67
N THR A 149 15.22 23.03 -17.54
CA THR A 149 15.87 21.81 -17.05
C THR A 149 15.67 20.63 -18.01
N THR A 150 14.48 20.51 -18.60
CA THR A 150 14.18 19.45 -19.59
C THR A 150 14.96 19.68 -20.87
N GLU A 151 14.98 20.90 -21.39
CA GLU A 151 15.70 21.27 -22.62
C GLU A 151 17.22 21.04 -22.45
N ILE A 152 17.78 21.44 -21.29
CA ILE A 152 19.17 21.13 -20.96
C ILE A 152 19.42 19.61 -20.97
N SER A 153 18.51 18.82 -20.39
CA SER A 153 18.66 17.36 -20.34
C SER A 153 18.60 16.73 -21.73
N GLU A 154 17.70 17.18 -22.59
CA GLU A 154 17.55 16.73 -23.98
C GLU A 154 18.80 17.03 -24.80
N ILE A 155 19.30 18.27 -24.75
CA ILE A 155 20.51 18.67 -25.48
C ILE A 155 21.74 17.91 -24.97
N ASN A 156 21.85 17.64 -23.66
CA ASN A 156 22.92 16.78 -23.15
C ASN A 156 22.80 15.33 -23.67
N GLY A 157 21.58 14.84 -23.89
CA GLY A 157 21.32 13.58 -24.57
C GLY A 157 21.82 13.58 -26.02
N GLU A 158 21.53 14.65 -26.77
CA GLU A 158 22.01 14.84 -28.15
C GLU A 158 23.53 14.95 -28.23
N ILE A 159 24.17 15.65 -27.29
CA ILE A 159 25.64 15.74 -27.19
C ILE A 159 26.26 14.35 -27.08
N ALA A 160 25.65 13.46 -26.28
CA ALA A 160 26.14 12.09 -26.14
C ALA A 160 25.98 11.30 -27.45
N GLU A 161 24.84 11.44 -28.14
CA GLU A 161 24.60 10.77 -29.43
C GLU A 161 25.57 11.23 -30.51
N VAL A 162 25.79 12.54 -30.65
CA VAL A 162 26.74 13.10 -31.61
C VAL A 162 28.18 12.66 -31.32
N ARG A 163 28.54 12.47 -30.04
CA ARG A 163 29.87 11.97 -29.65
C ARG A 163 30.12 10.55 -30.14
N GLU A 164 29.08 9.73 -30.19
CA GLU A 164 29.13 8.31 -30.55
C GLU A 164 28.76 8.06 -32.02
N ASP A 165 28.36 9.09 -32.76
CA ASP A 165 28.00 9.00 -34.18
C ASP A 165 29.24 8.81 -35.07
N GLY A 166 29.46 7.55 -35.45
CA GLY A 166 30.52 7.15 -36.37
C GLY A 166 30.29 7.54 -37.84
N SER A 167 29.14 8.11 -38.19
CA SER A 167 28.85 8.58 -39.56
C SER A 167 29.34 9.99 -39.84
N LEU A 168 29.66 10.78 -38.81
CA LEU A 168 30.17 12.13 -38.92
C LEU A 168 31.70 12.16 -39.03
N ASP A 169 32.25 13.04 -39.86
CA ASP A 169 33.67 13.37 -39.83
C ASP A 169 34.01 14.21 -38.58
N GLU A 170 35.29 14.23 -38.19
CA GLU A 170 35.76 14.89 -36.95
C GLU A 170 35.38 16.37 -36.90
N VAL A 171 35.50 17.09 -38.02
CA VAL A 171 35.24 18.53 -38.09
C VAL A 171 33.75 18.81 -37.93
N SER A 172 32.90 18.07 -38.64
CA SER A 172 31.44 18.19 -38.51
C SER A 172 30.96 17.82 -37.11
N ARG A 173 31.57 16.80 -36.49
CA ARG A 173 31.25 16.39 -35.12
C ARG A 173 31.61 17.48 -34.11
N GLU A 174 32.82 18.02 -34.18
CA GLU A 174 33.26 19.09 -33.28
C GLU A 174 32.41 20.36 -33.44
N ALA A 175 32.07 20.75 -34.67
CA ALA A 175 31.22 21.91 -34.94
C ALA A 175 29.83 21.75 -34.30
N ARG A 176 29.19 20.59 -34.47
CA ARG A 176 27.86 20.30 -33.90
C ARG A 176 27.90 20.21 -32.37
N LEU A 177 28.95 19.60 -31.81
CA LEU A 177 29.15 19.57 -30.35
C LEU A 177 29.36 20.97 -29.77
N ALA A 178 30.07 21.85 -30.46
CA ALA A 178 30.28 23.24 -30.04
C ALA A 178 28.96 24.02 -30.00
N GLU A 179 28.11 23.86 -31.02
CA GLU A 179 26.77 24.47 -31.07
C GLU A 179 25.89 24.02 -29.90
N LEU A 180 25.77 22.70 -29.69
CA LEU A 180 24.96 22.15 -28.61
C LEU A 180 25.47 22.57 -27.22
N ARG A 181 26.80 22.59 -27.01
CA ARG A 181 27.40 23.05 -25.74
C ARG A 181 27.15 24.53 -25.49
N ALA A 182 27.22 25.37 -26.53
CA ALA A 182 26.89 26.79 -26.42
C ALA A 182 25.43 26.98 -25.99
N ARG A 183 24.50 26.21 -26.59
CA ARG A 183 23.09 26.24 -26.21
C ARG A 183 22.85 25.79 -24.77
N VAL A 184 23.51 24.70 -24.31
CA VAL A 184 23.43 24.28 -22.89
C VAL A 184 23.93 25.38 -21.95
N GLN A 185 25.04 26.04 -22.31
CA GLN A 185 25.59 27.10 -21.48
C GLN A 185 24.65 28.31 -21.41
N GLU A 186 24.03 28.68 -22.52
CA GLU A 186 23.00 29.73 -22.57
C GLU A 186 21.83 29.40 -21.63
N LEU A 187 21.24 28.21 -21.75
CA LEU A 187 20.11 27.79 -20.92
C LEU A 187 20.46 27.73 -19.43
N ARG A 188 21.68 27.28 -19.09
CA ARG A 188 22.18 27.29 -17.70
C ARG A 188 22.31 28.71 -17.15
N ASN A 189 22.75 29.66 -17.96
CA ASN A 189 22.83 31.06 -17.54
C ASN A 189 21.42 31.61 -17.26
N ILE A 190 20.46 31.37 -18.16
CA ILE A 190 19.06 31.76 -17.96
C ILE A 190 18.51 31.15 -16.66
N GLN A 191 18.76 29.85 -16.43
CA GLN A 191 18.32 29.20 -15.19
C GLN A 191 18.95 29.82 -13.94
N GLN A 192 20.23 30.23 -13.97
CA GLN A 192 20.87 30.92 -12.86
C GLN A 192 20.28 32.31 -12.62
N GLU A 193 19.99 33.07 -13.68
CA GLU A 193 19.34 34.39 -13.60
C GLU A 193 17.94 34.28 -12.98
N VAL A 194 17.15 33.26 -13.36
CA VAL A 194 15.85 32.95 -12.72
C VAL A 194 16.02 32.64 -11.23
N ARG A 195 17.00 31.81 -10.86
CA ARG A 195 17.27 31.46 -9.44
C ARG A 195 17.72 32.65 -8.60
N ARG A 196 18.42 33.63 -9.21
CA ARG A 196 18.82 34.89 -8.56
C ARG A 196 17.70 35.92 -8.48
N GLY A 197 16.58 35.69 -9.16
CA GLY A 197 15.46 36.65 -9.25
C GLY A 197 15.71 37.78 -10.26
N GLU A 198 16.72 37.64 -11.13
CA GLU A 198 17.04 38.59 -12.21
C GLU A 198 16.10 38.40 -13.41
N ARG A 199 15.46 37.22 -13.52
CA ARG A 199 14.42 36.88 -14.50
C ARG A 199 13.11 36.41 -13.84
N PRO A 200 11.97 36.51 -14.54
CA PRO A 200 10.71 35.97 -14.06
C PRO A 200 10.78 34.45 -13.82
N ALA A 201 10.16 33.96 -12.76
CA ALA A 201 10.04 32.52 -12.50
C ALA A 201 9.28 31.75 -13.60
N SER A 202 8.51 32.45 -14.44
CA SER A 202 7.87 31.87 -15.62
C SER A 202 8.83 31.39 -16.70
N ASP A 203 10.11 31.79 -16.63
CA ASP A 203 11.14 31.35 -17.58
C ASP A 203 11.62 29.92 -17.28
N ASP A 204 11.44 29.40 -16.05
CA ASP A 204 11.70 27.99 -15.68
C ASP A 204 10.44 27.33 -15.11
N VAL A 205 9.57 26.84 -16.00
CA VAL A 205 8.32 26.15 -15.65
C VAL A 205 8.43 24.63 -15.68
N ALA A 206 9.66 24.09 -15.59
CA ALA A 206 9.90 22.66 -15.66
C ALA A 206 9.22 21.93 -14.49
N LEU A 207 8.33 20.99 -14.80
CA LEU A 207 7.69 20.12 -13.83
C LEU A 207 8.11 18.69 -14.13
N MET A 208 9.08 18.20 -13.36
CA MET A 208 9.61 16.85 -13.50
C MET A 208 9.70 16.16 -12.14
N PHE A 209 9.58 14.84 -12.15
CA PHE A 209 9.65 14.03 -10.95
C PHE A 209 10.35 12.70 -11.25
N PRO A 210 11.67 12.60 -11.02
CA PRO A 210 12.38 11.33 -11.08
C PRO A 210 12.16 10.54 -9.79
N PHE A 211 11.82 9.26 -9.88
CA PHE A 211 11.61 8.39 -8.72
C PHE A 211 11.99 6.93 -8.99
N ILE A 212 12.22 6.16 -7.93
CA ILE A 212 12.60 4.74 -7.99
C ILE A 212 11.48 3.90 -7.39
N VAL A 213 11.10 2.82 -8.08
CA VAL A 213 10.07 1.89 -7.61
C VAL A 213 10.71 0.79 -6.76
N VAL A 214 10.69 0.99 -5.44
CA VAL A 214 11.19 0.01 -4.46
C VAL A 214 10.15 -1.09 -4.14
N ALA A 215 10.55 -2.14 -3.41
CA ALA A 215 9.68 -3.26 -3.05
C ALA A 215 8.40 -2.82 -2.30
N GLU A 216 8.53 -1.83 -1.43
CA GLU A 216 7.45 -1.23 -0.62
C GLU A 216 6.45 -0.43 -1.49
N CYS A 217 6.84 -0.04 -2.71
CA CYS A 217 5.93 0.57 -3.69
C CYS A 217 5.14 -0.47 -4.50
N GLY A 218 5.42 -1.76 -4.32
CA GLY A 218 4.71 -2.86 -4.95
C GLY A 218 3.32 -3.13 -4.35
N ALA A 219 2.49 -3.86 -5.10
CA ALA A 219 1.19 -4.35 -4.65
C ALA A 219 1.24 -5.64 -3.81
N ILE A 220 2.41 -6.28 -3.67
CA ILE A 220 2.53 -7.65 -3.11
C ILE A 220 2.02 -7.73 -1.68
N GLU A 221 2.32 -6.75 -0.82
CA GLU A 221 1.85 -6.76 0.57
C GLU A 221 0.33 -6.74 0.65
N VAL A 222 -0.30 -5.85 -0.13
CA VAL A 222 -1.75 -5.70 -0.20
C VAL A 222 -2.41 -6.95 -0.80
N MET A 223 -1.82 -7.51 -1.85
CA MET A 223 -2.24 -8.77 -2.46
C MET A 223 -2.15 -9.93 -1.48
N ALA A 224 -1.10 -10.00 -0.67
CA ALA A 224 -0.91 -11.05 0.34
C ALA A 224 -1.98 -10.96 1.43
N ILE A 225 -2.29 -9.75 1.91
CA ILE A 225 -3.36 -9.52 2.89
C ILE A 225 -4.72 -9.94 2.31
N PHE A 226 -5.02 -9.54 1.07
CA PHE A 226 -6.26 -9.91 0.40
C PHE A 226 -6.37 -11.44 0.18
N LEU A 227 -5.28 -12.06 -0.30
CA LEU A 227 -5.17 -13.51 -0.47
C LEU A 227 -5.43 -14.24 0.85
N ALA A 228 -4.79 -13.80 1.94
CA ALA A 228 -5.00 -14.36 3.26
C ALA A 228 -6.46 -14.21 3.72
N ALA A 229 -7.09 -13.07 3.47
CA ALA A 229 -8.49 -12.82 3.82
C ALA A 229 -9.45 -13.76 3.07
N VAL A 230 -9.20 -14.03 1.78
CA VAL A 230 -9.99 -14.95 0.96
C VAL A 230 -9.75 -16.41 1.38
N LEU A 231 -8.50 -16.79 1.66
CA LEU A 231 -8.15 -18.15 2.08
C LEU A 231 -8.68 -18.49 3.47
N ALA A 232 -8.62 -17.55 4.42
CA ALA A 232 -9.15 -17.71 5.77
C ALA A 232 -10.68 -17.79 5.80
N PHE A 233 -11.36 -17.18 4.83
CA PHE A 233 -12.81 -17.18 4.79
C PHE A 233 -13.39 -18.58 4.47
N PRO A 234 -14.43 -19.06 5.18
CA PRO A 234 -15.01 -20.39 4.99
C PRO A 234 -15.93 -20.46 3.75
N ALA A 235 -15.36 -20.31 2.55
CA ALA A 235 -16.05 -20.46 1.27
C ALA A 235 -15.50 -21.65 0.46
N GLY A 236 -16.31 -22.18 -0.47
CA GLY A 236 -15.85 -23.21 -1.41
C GLY A 236 -14.75 -22.71 -2.35
N TRP A 237 -13.84 -23.60 -2.76
CA TRP A 237 -12.65 -23.27 -3.55
C TRP A 237 -12.95 -22.54 -4.87
N ARG A 238 -14.03 -22.88 -5.57
CA ARG A 238 -14.44 -22.17 -6.80
C ARG A 238 -14.68 -20.68 -6.54
N LYS A 239 -15.38 -20.35 -5.45
CA LYS A 239 -15.68 -18.96 -5.07
C LYS A 239 -14.43 -18.22 -4.62
N LYS A 240 -13.51 -18.90 -3.93
CA LYS A 240 -12.19 -18.35 -3.58
C LYS A 240 -11.38 -18.01 -4.84
N LEU A 241 -11.27 -18.95 -5.78
CA LEU A 241 -10.52 -18.74 -7.03
C LEU A 241 -11.08 -17.58 -7.86
N ILE A 242 -12.41 -17.44 -7.96
CA ILE A 242 -13.04 -16.28 -8.62
C ILE A 242 -12.66 -14.98 -7.90
N GLY A 243 -12.69 -14.98 -6.57
CA GLY A 243 -12.28 -13.83 -5.76
C GLY A 243 -10.82 -13.43 -5.97
N LEU A 244 -9.92 -14.41 -6.05
CA LEU A 244 -8.50 -14.16 -6.28
C LEU A 244 -8.21 -13.72 -7.72
N ALA A 245 -8.83 -14.36 -8.71
CA ALA A 245 -8.67 -14.03 -10.11
C ALA A 245 -9.17 -12.62 -10.45
N GLY A 246 -10.21 -12.13 -9.77
CA GLY A 246 -10.67 -10.75 -9.90
C GLY A 246 -9.92 -9.76 -9.00
N GLY A 247 -9.70 -10.13 -7.74
CA GLY A 247 -9.16 -9.23 -6.73
C GLY A 247 -7.67 -8.94 -6.89
N LEU A 248 -6.84 -9.92 -7.24
CA LEU A 248 -5.39 -9.69 -7.37
C LEU A 248 -5.05 -8.74 -8.53
N PRO A 249 -5.56 -8.92 -9.77
CA PRO A 249 -5.32 -7.94 -10.84
C PRO A 249 -5.85 -6.56 -10.49
N LEU A 250 -7.00 -6.49 -9.81
CA LEU A 250 -7.58 -5.23 -9.35
C LEU A 250 -6.68 -4.49 -8.34
N MET A 251 -6.07 -5.20 -7.37
CA MET A 251 -5.07 -4.63 -6.46
C MET A 251 -3.83 -4.12 -7.20
N TYR A 252 -3.37 -4.87 -8.22
CA TYR A 252 -2.26 -4.45 -9.08
C TYR A 252 -2.58 -3.16 -9.80
N SER A 253 -3.74 -3.08 -10.47
CA SER A 253 -4.17 -1.90 -11.23
C SER A 253 -4.28 -0.66 -10.35
N VAL A 254 -4.82 -0.77 -9.14
CA VAL A 254 -4.85 0.35 -8.19
C VAL A 254 -3.45 0.77 -7.76
N ASN A 255 -2.49 -0.14 -7.68
CA ASN A 255 -1.09 0.24 -7.44
C ASN A 255 -0.48 1.03 -8.58
N ILE A 256 -0.72 0.63 -9.83
CA ILE A 256 -0.27 1.43 -10.98
C ILE A 256 -0.92 2.82 -10.96
N PHE A 257 -2.20 2.91 -10.64
CA PHE A 257 -2.89 4.19 -10.48
C PHE A 257 -2.30 5.04 -9.35
N ARG A 258 -2.03 4.44 -8.19
CA ARG A 258 -1.39 5.08 -7.03
C ARG A 258 -0.03 5.67 -7.38
N LEU A 259 0.84 4.88 -8.01
CA LEU A 259 2.17 5.35 -8.41
C LEU A 259 2.10 6.45 -9.48
N SER A 260 1.18 6.33 -10.45
CA SER A 260 0.99 7.35 -11.48
C SER A 260 0.47 8.67 -10.89
N PHE A 261 -0.49 8.59 -9.97
CA PHE A 261 -1.00 9.76 -9.24
C PHE A 261 0.10 10.43 -8.43
N LEU A 262 0.93 9.64 -7.72
CA LEU A 262 2.05 10.15 -6.96
C LEU A 262 3.13 10.77 -7.85
N GLY A 263 3.37 10.22 -9.04
CA GLY A 263 4.28 10.81 -10.03
C GLY A 263 3.81 12.19 -10.50
N VAL A 264 2.51 12.34 -10.78
CA VAL A 264 1.92 13.64 -11.15
C VAL A 264 1.96 14.62 -9.98
N LEU A 265 1.57 14.17 -8.78
CA LEU A 265 1.60 15.01 -7.59
C LEU A 265 3.02 15.47 -7.25
N GLY A 266 4.01 14.57 -7.34
CA GLY A 266 5.41 14.90 -7.12
C GLY A 266 5.96 15.90 -8.12
N ALA A 267 5.51 15.84 -9.39
CA ALA A 267 5.88 16.83 -10.40
C ALA A 267 5.25 18.21 -10.14
N LEU A 268 4.06 18.25 -9.51
CA LEU A 268 3.36 19.50 -9.17
C LEU A 268 3.82 20.11 -7.84
N ASP A 269 4.34 19.30 -6.92
CA ASP A 269 4.69 19.70 -5.55
C ASP A 269 6.21 19.89 -5.38
N THR A 270 6.70 21.07 -5.78
CA THR A 270 8.13 21.42 -5.72
C THR A 270 8.71 21.43 -4.30
N GLU A 271 7.86 21.60 -3.27
CA GLU A 271 8.27 21.58 -1.85
C GLU A 271 8.24 20.18 -1.24
N ASN A 272 7.78 19.17 -1.97
CA ASN A 272 7.66 17.77 -1.54
C ASN A 272 6.77 17.55 -0.29
N ARG A 273 5.98 18.56 0.11
CA ARG A 273 5.14 18.53 1.31
C ARG A 273 3.89 17.68 1.11
N TRP A 274 3.20 17.89 -0.01
CA TRP A 274 1.99 17.17 -0.39
C TRP A 274 2.30 15.77 -0.90
N PHE A 275 3.39 15.61 -1.66
CA PHE A 275 3.85 14.30 -2.08
C PHE A 275 4.13 13.40 -0.88
N LYS A 276 4.93 13.87 0.09
CA LYS A 276 5.25 13.09 1.28
C LYS A 276 3.99 12.70 2.05
N PHE A 277 3.09 13.65 2.28
CA PHE A 277 1.83 13.40 2.95
C PHE A 277 0.95 12.38 2.21
N ALA A 278 0.83 12.51 0.88
CA ALA A 278 0.02 11.60 0.08
C ALA A 278 0.62 10.19 0.02
N HIS A 279 1.93 10.09 -0.17
CA HIS A 279 2.67 8.85 -0.29
C HIS A 279 2.64 8.02 0.99
N GLU A 280 2.91 8.67 2.13
CA GLU A 280 3.01 7.98 3.43
C GLU A 280 1.64 7.75 4.09
N TYR A 281 0.69 8.68 3.96
CA TYR A 281 -0.54 8.65 4.76
C TYR A 281 -1.81 8.50 3.93
N ALA A 282 -2.02 9.33 2.92
CA ALA A 282 -3.30 9.34 2.18
C ALA A 282 -3.53 8.02 1.44
N TRP A 283 -2.52 7.55 0.70
CA TRP A 283 -2.64 6.29 -0.04
C TRP A 283 -2.78 5.06 0.85
N GLN A 284 -2.11 5.04 2.01
CA GLN A 284 -2.29 3.97 2.99
C GLN A 284 -3.75 3.88 3.46
N ALA A 285 -4.39 5.01 3.76
CA ALA A 285 -5.81 5.04 4.13
C ALA A 285 -6.71 4.58 2.98
N VAL A 286 -6.46 5.06 1.75
CA VAL A 286 -7.22 4.66 0.55
C VAL A 286 -7.10 3.15 0.30
N TYR A 287 -5.91 2.57 0.46
CA TYR A 287 -5.70 1.12 0.30
C TYR A 287 -6.50 0.29 1.30
N ILE A 288 -6.51 0.68 2.57
CA ILE A 288 -7.29 -0.03 3.60
C ILE A 288 -8.78 -0.03 3.21
N VAL A 289 -9.33 1.14 2.86
CA VAL A 289 -10.72 1.26 2.39
C VAL A 289 -10.98 0.38 1.19
N PHE A 290 -10.07 0.39 0.23
CA PHE A 290 -10.19 -0.36 -1.00
C PHE A 290 -10.18 -1.88 -0.78
N VAL A 291 -9.23 -2.40 0.00
CA VAL A 291 -9.13 -3.83 0.32
C VAL A 291 -10.39 -4.32 1.02
N VAL A 292 -10.87 -3.56 2.01
CA VAL A 292 -12.11 -3.88 2.73
C VAL A 292 -13.29 -3.88 1.77
N ALA A 293 -13.39 -2.90 0.87
CA ALA A 293 -14.46 -2.79 -0.10
C ALA A 293 -14.48 -3.99 -1.07
N VAL A 294 -13.33 -4.34 -1.64
CA VAL A 294 -13.20 -5.48 -2.57
C VAL A 294 -13.50 -6.80 -1.87
N TRP A 295 -12.99 -7.00 -0.65
CA TRP A 295 -13.28 -8.21 0.13
C TRP A 295 -14.77 -8.33 0.48
N LEU A 296 -15.41 -7.24 0.92
CA LEU A 296 -16.85 -7.23 1.20
C LEU A 296 -17.69 -7.45 -0.06
N ALA A 297 -17.30 -6.88 -1.20
CA ALA A 297 -17.96 -7.12 -2.48
C ALA A 297 -17.84 -8.59 -2.89
N TRP A 298 -16.67 -9.20 -2.73
CA TRP A 298 -16.49 -10.63 -2.98
C TRP A 298 -17.36 -11.50 -2.07
N VAL A 299 -17.37 -11.23 -0.76
CA VAL A 299 -18.23 -11.96 0.19
C VAL A 299 -19.70 -11.81 -0.19
N GLU A 300 -20.17 -10.60 -0.45
CA GLU A 300 -21.60 -10.37 -0.69
C GLU A 300 -22.08 -10.93 -2.03
N TYR A 301 -21.34 -10.68 -3.12
CA TYR A 301 -21.81 -11.01 -4.46
C TYR A 301 -21.41 -12.41 -4.91
N ILE A 302 -20.22 -12.88 -4.53
CA ILE A 302 -19.71 -14.20 -4.96
C ILE A 302 -19.97 -15.27 -3.91
N VAL A 303 -19.76 -14.97 -2.62
CA VAL A 303 -20.00 -15.94 -1.55
C VAL A 303 -21.48 -16.10 -1.27
N ASN A 304 -22.18 -15.01 -0.93
CA ASN A 304 -23.59 -15.06 -0.54
C ASN A 304 -24.52 -15.17 -1.76
N GLY A 305 -24.04 -14.85 -2.97
CA GLY A 305 -24.84 -14.92 -4.20
C GLY A 305 -25.92 -13.85 -4.30
N THR A 306 -25.83 -12.77 -3.51
CA THR A 306 -26.78 -11.66 -3.55
C THR A 306 -26.74 -11.01 -4.93
N ARG A 307 -27.88 -10.92 -5.63
CA ARG A 307 -27.92 -10.26 -6.95
C ARG A 307 -27.76 -8.74 -6.77
N PRO A 308 -26.98 -8.04 -7.63
CA PRO A 308 -26.79 -6.59 -7.55
C PRO A 308 -28.11 -5.79 -7.49
N GLY A 309 -29.17 -6.31 -8.13
CA GLY A 309 -30.49 -5.68 -8.21
C GLY A 309 -31.33 -5.72 -6.93
N GLU A 310 -31.19 -6.75 -6.08
CA GLU A 310 -32.08 -6.99 -4.93
C GLU A 310 -31.87 -6.01 -3.76
N ARG A 311 -30.80 -5.19 -3.80
CA ARG A 311 -30.44 -4.23 -2.73
C ARG A 311 -30.16 -2.80 -3.19
N LEU A 312 -30.62 -2.40 -4.38
CA LEU A 312 -30.64 -0.97 -4.80
C LEU A 312 -31.39 -0.03 -3.83
N ARG A 313 -32.10 -0.58 -2.82
CA ARG A 313 -32.53 0.13 -1.60
C ARG A 313 -31.36 0.33 -0.60
N GLY A 314 -30.36 1.15 -0.98
CA GLY A 314 -29.59 2.02 -0.08
C GLY A 314 -28.73 1.46 1.08
N ARG A 315 -28.52 0.15 1.24
CA ARG A 315 -27.80 -0.42 2.41
C ARG A 315 -26.80 -1.56 2.08
N GLY A 316 -26.25 -1.59 0.87
CA GLY A 316 -25.26 -2.58 0.42
C GLY A 316 -23.80 -2.28 0.84
N PRO A 317 -22.82 -3.08 0.35
CA PRO A 317 -21.39 -2.87 0.60
C PRO A 317 -20.90 -1.45 0.24
N LEU A 318 -21.39 -0.88 -0.86
CA LEU A 318 -21.03 0.48 -1.28
C LEU A 318 -21.44 1.55 -0.25
N TRP A 319 -22.61 1.39 0.37
CA TRP A 319 -23.07 2.30 1.44
C TRP A 319 -22.20 2.17 2.70
N PHE A 320 -21.82 0.93 3.05
CA PHE A 320 -20.86 0.72 4.14
C PHE A 320 -19.52 1.39 3.83
N CYS A 321 -18.99 1.23 2.62
CA CYS A 321 -17.74 1.86 2.19
C CYS A 321 -17.84 3.39 2.19
N ALA A 322 -18.95 3.97 1.73
CA ALA A 322 -19.15 5.43 1.75
C ALA A 322 -19.19 5.96 3.19
N LYS A 323 -19.95 5.32 4.08
CA LYS A 323 -19.95 5.66 5.52
C LYS A 323 -18.56 5.52 6.13
N PHE A 324 -17.89 4.42 5.83
CA PHE A 324 -16.55 4.15 6.34
C PHE A 324 -15.56 5.22 5.88
N LEU A 325 -15.61 5.60 4.60
CA LEU A 325 -14.78 6.67 4.03
C LEU A 325 -15.01 8.00 4.76
N VAL A 326 -16.26 8.40 4.98
CA VAL A 326 -16.57 9.63 5.73
C VAL A 326 -16.03 9.55 7.16
N PHE A 327 -16.29 8.46 7.88
CA PHE A 327 -15.81 8.31 9.26
C PHE A 327 -14.29 8.28 9.34
N VAL A 328 -13.61 7.52 8.47
CA VAL A 328 -12.16 7.39 8.53
C VAL A 328 -11.48 8.70 8.20
N THR A 329 -11.96 9.46 7.20
CA THR A 329 -11.39 10.78 6.88
C THR A 329 -11.50 11.75 8.05
N VAL A 330 -12.69 11.86 8.67
CA VAL A 330 -12.90 12.75 9.82
C VAL A 330 -12.07 12.30 11.02
N LEU A 331 -12.09 11.01 11.34
CA LEU A 331 -11.39 10.48 12.52
C LEU A 331 -9.87 10.51 12.36
N VAL A 332 -9.33 10.27 11.17
CA VAL A 332 -7.88 10.37 10.92
C VAL A 332 -7.41 11.81 11.07
N ALA A 333 -8.12 12.78 10.50
CA ALA A 333 -7.79 14.20 10.65
C ALA A 333 -7.84 14.63 12.13
N ALA A 334 -8.91 14.27 12.84
CA ALA A 334 -9.05 14.52 14.27
C ALA A 334 -7.94 13.84 15.09
N TRP A 335 -7.59 12.61 14.74
CA TRP A 335 -6.55 11.83 15.41
C TRP A 335 -5.17 12.44 15.26
N TRP A 336 -4.78 12.87 14.06
CA TRP A 336 -3.47 13.50 13.87
C TRP A 336 -3.37 14.86 14.58
N MET A 337 -4.46 15.64 14.63
CA MET A 337 -4.50 16.83 15.49
C MET A 337 -4.33 16.48 16.98
N PHE A 338 -4.89 15.34 17.43
CA PHE A 338 -4.76 14.85 18.79
C PHE A 338 -3.45 14.11 19.07
N LEU A 339 -2.69 13.72 18.04
CA LEU A 339 -1.53 12.84 18.13
C LEU A 339 -0.46 13.34 19.11
N PRO A 340 -0.12 14.65 19.20
CA PRO A 340 0.85 15.12 20.19
C PRO A 340 0.44 14.81 21.64
N TYR A 341 -0.85 14.91 21.97
CA TYR A 341 -1.37 14.62 23.31
C TYR A 341 -1.35 13.13 23.60
N TYR A 342 -1.75 12.30 22.63
CA TYR A 342 -1.62 10.86 22.75
C TYR A 342 -0.14 10.44 22.86
N GLY A 343 0.75 11.11 22.14
CA GLY A 343 2.20 10.96 22.22
C GLY A 343 2.72 11.25 23.62
N GLN A 344 2.21 12.26 24.32
CA GLN A 344 2.59 12.53 25.72
C GLN A 344 2.22 11.37 26.65
N PHE A 345 1.02 10.79 26.48
CA PHE A 345 0.63 9.59 27.21
C PHE A 345 1.59 8.42 26.93
N LEU A 346 1.87 8.15 25.65
CA LEU A 346 2.80 7.09 25.25
C LEU A 346 4.20 7.32 25.82
N LEU A 347 4.71 8.55 25.75
CA LEU A 347 6.01 8.96 26.27
C LEU A 347 6.12 8.71 27.78
N GLN A 348 5.11 9.12 28.55
CA GLN A 348 5.12 8.96 30.01
C GLN A 348 5.07 7.49 30.42
N VAL A 349 4.13 6.73 29.85
CA VAL A 349 3.95 5.31 30.22
C VAL A 349 5.13 4.46 29.75
N SER A 350 5.52 4.57 28.48
CA SER A 350 6.67 3.81 27.96
C SER A 350 7.98 4.26 28.59
N GLY A 351 8.19 5.56 28.79
CA GLY A 351 9.38 6.11 29.43
C GLY A 351 9.51 5.66 30.88
N GLY A 352 8.42 5.64 31.64
CA GLY A 352 8.38 5.12 33.00
C GLY A 352 8.77 3.64 33.06
N ILE A 353 8.19 2.81 32.19
CA ILE A 353 8.52 1.37 32.11
C ILE A 353 9.98 1.16 31.68
N LEU A 354 10.45 1.89 30.66
CA LEU A 354 11.82 1.79 30.17
C LEU A 354 12.85 2.21 31.22
N LYS A 355 12.60 3.32 31.93
CA LYS A 355 13.50 3.87 32.94
C LYS A 355 13.51 3.04 34.21
N TYR A 356 12.33 2.84 34.82
CA TYR A 356 12.22 2.22 36.14
C TYR A 356 12.04 0.70 36.08
N GLY A 357 11.36 0.18 35.04
CA GLY A 357 11.13 -1.25 34.87
C GLY A 357 12.26 -2.00 34.16
N LEU A 358 12.90 -1.37 33.17
CA LEU A 358 13.95 -1.99 32.33
C LEU A 358 15.34 -1.36 32.52
N GLY A 359 15.49 -0.41 33.44
CA GLY A 359 16.77 0.19 33.82
C GLY A 359 17.46 0.98 32.70
N MET A 360 16.73 1.49 31.72
CA MET A 360 17.33 2.31 30.66
C MET A 360 17.73 3.69 31.21
N PRO A 361 18.92 4.22 30.85
CA PRO A 361 19.42 5.50 31.38
C PRO A 361 18.74 6.70 30.68
N ILE A 362 17.42 6.85 30.85
CA ILE A 362 16.63 7.94 30.28
C ILE A 362 16.63 9.13 31.24
N GLU A 363 17.13 10.27 30.78
CA GLU A 363 17.12 11.53 31.54
C GLU A 363 15.79 12.25 31.39
N SER A 364 15.36 12.44 30.15
CA SER A 364 14.17 13.20 29.79
C SER A 364 13.56 12.69 28.49
N GLY A 365 12.29 13.02 28.28
CA GLY A 365 11.56 12.73 27.06
C GLY A 365 10.80 13.96 26.58
N ARG A 366 10.60 14.07 25.27
CA ARG A 366 9.76 15.12 24.67
C ARG A 366 9.06 14.63 23.41
N ILE A 367 7.94 15.26 23.10
CA ILE A 367 7.23 15.10 21.83
C ILE A 367 7.57 16.29 20.93
N VAL A 368 7.89 16.03 19.66
CA VAL A 368 8.18 17.07 18.67
C VAL A 368 7.19 16.93 17.51
N PRO A 369 6.07 17.68 17.52
CA PRO A 369 5.13 17.71 16.40
C PRO A 369 5.75 18.37 15.18
N LYS A 370 5.56 17.77 14.00
CA LYS A 370 6.06 18.27 12.70
C LYS A 370 5.09 17.91 11.58
N GLU A 371 5.31 18.50 10.41
CA GLU A 371 4.57 18.23 9.17
C GLU A 371 3.07 18.58 9.24
N LEU A 372 2.35 18.26 8.17
CA LEU A 372 0.92 18.54 8.06
C LEU A 372 0.14 17.74 9.11
N LEU A 373 -0.77 18.40 9.83
CA LEU A 373 -1.61 17.77 10.86
C LEU A 373 -0.84 17.04 11.98
N ASN A 374 0.45 17.33 12.19
CA ASN A 374 1.32 16.61 13.12
C ASN A 374 1.67 15.16 12.70
N THR A 375 1.57 14.79 11.41
CA THR A 375 1.97 13.45 10.94
C THR A 375 3.45 13.14 11.18
N GLY A 376 4.31 14.14 11.25
CA GLY A 376 5.73 13.98 11.58
C GLY A 376 6.02 14.01 13.08
N THR A 377 5.06 13.64 13.94
CA THR A 377 5.28 13.69 15.40
C THR A 377 6.33 12.68 15.85
N ASP A 378 7.39 13.20 16.47
CA ASP A 378 8.49 12.40 17.02
C ASP A 378 8.33 12.21 18.52
N LEU A 379 8.59 10.99 18.97
CA LEU A 379 8.82 10.65 20.35
C LEU A 379 10.33 10.54 20.59
N VAL A 380 10.87 11.42 21.44
CA VAL A 380 12.31 11.57 21.66
C VAL A 380 12.66 11.29 23.12
N PHE A 381 13.55 10.33 23.34
CA PHE A 381 14.20 10.09 24.63
C PHE A 381 15.66 10.55 24.61
N ARG A 382 16.06 11.34 25.60
CA ARG A 382 17.45 11.69 25.85
C ARG A 382 18.06 10.70 26.83
N MET A 383 19.15 10.06 26.43
CA MET A 383 19.91 9.12 27.26
C MET A 383 21.00 9.86 28.04
N ALA A 384 21.44 9.32 29.18
CA ALA A 384 22.49 9.91 30.02
C ALA A 384 23.84 10.09 29.31
N GLU A 385 24.10 9.28 28.28
CA GLU A 385 25.30 9.35 27.44
C GLU A 385 25.23 10.47 26.37
N GLY A 386 24.21 11.33 26.41
CA GLY A 386 23.98 12.38 25.41
C GLY A 386 23.36 11.91 24.09
N ARG A 387 23.28 10.59 23.85
CA ARG A 387 22.57 9.99 22.70
C ARG A 387 21.06 10.24 22.77
N GLN A 388 20.41 10.45 21.62
CA GLN A 388 18.95 10.54 21.52
C GLN A 388 18.39 9.30 20.82
N ARG A 389 17.29 8.76 21.34
CA ARG A 389 16.48 7.74 20.66
C ARG A 389 15.20 8.41 20.17
N ILE A 390 14.95 8.32 18.87
CA ILE A 390 13.85 9.01 18.18
C ILE A 390 13.01 7.96 17.48
N MET A 391 11.69 8.13 17.52
CA MET A 391 10.74 7.28 16.79
C MET A 391 9.56 8.10 16.32
N HIS A 392 9.20 7.96 15.05
CA HIS A 392 8.00 8.53 14.46
C HIS A 392 6.77 7.74 14.91
N ILE A 393 5.76 8.41 15.49
CA ILE A 393 4.61 7.72 16.09
C ILE A 393 3.33 7.76 15.26
N ALA A 394 3.27 8.55 14.18
CA ALA A 394 2.03 8.68 13.41
C ALA A 394 1.62 7.37 12.74
N LEU A 395 2.47 6.76 11.92
CA LEU A 395 2.14 5.51 11.23
C LEU A 395 1.79 4.38 12.20
N LEU A 396 2.54 4.27 13.31
CA LEU A 396 2.29 3.28 14.36
C LEU A 396 0.87 3.38 14.92
N THR A 397 0.39 4.61 15.15
CA THR A 397 -0.85 4.89 15.87
C THR A 397 -2.06 5.19 14.96
N THR A 398 -1.82 5.36 13.66
CA THR A 398 -2.87 5.64 12.64
C THR A 398 -3.75 4.41 12.36
N ASN A 399 -3.51 3.27 13.02
CA ASN A 399 -4.38 2.11 13.01
C ASN A 399 -5.67 2.31 13.87
N VAL A 400 -5.70 3.26 14.81
CA VAL A 400 -6.85 3.53 15.68
C VAL A 400 -8.05 4.10 14.91
N PRO A 401 -7.91 5.18 14.11
CA PRO A 401 -9.04 5.76 13.40
C PRO A 401 -9.73 4.80 12.43
N PRO A 402 -9.02 4.00 11.60
CA PRO A 402 -9.65 2.98 10.76
C PRO A 402 -10.44 1.95 11.56
N TYR A 403 -9.94 1.48 12.71
CA TYR A 403 -10.69 0.56 13.57
C TYR A 403 -12.01 1.17 14.03
N LEU A 404 -11.96 2.37 14.59
CA LEU A 404 -13.14 3.08 15.10
C LEU A 404 -14.13 3.37 13.96
N ALA A 405 -13.64 3.81 12.80
CA ALA A 405 -14.44 4.07 11.62
C ALA A 405 -15.14 2.80 11.11
N LEU A 406 -14.47 1.64 11.09
CA LEU A 406 -15.09 0.36 10.69
C LEU A 406 -16.24 0.00 11.65
N VAL A 407 -16.03 0.12 12.96
CA VAL A 407 -17.06 -0.17 13.98
C VAL A 407 -18.26 0.79 13.87
N LEU A 408 -18.01 2.09 13.62
CA LEU A 408 -19.05 3.11 13.42
C LEU A 408 -19.83 2.92 12.10
N ALA A 409 -19.13 2.53 11.04
CA ALA A 409 -19.73 2.25 9.74
C ALA A 409 -20.67 1.03 9.82
N THR A 410 -20.40 0.08 10.72
CA THR A 410 -21.16 -1.16 10.89
C THR A 410 -22.58 -0.88 11.39
N GLY A 411 -23.56 -1.13 10.51
CA GLY A 411 -24.99 -1.08 10.83
C GLY A 411 -25.45 -2.29 11.65
N GLY A 412 -26.54 -2.12 12.41
CA GLY A 412 -27.15 -3.21 13.20
C GLY A 412 -26.54 -3.45 14.57
N LEU A 413 -25.51 -2.70 14.99
CA LEU A 413 -24.97 -2.78 16.35
C LEU A 413 -25.73 -1.84 17.31
N ALA A 414 -26.25 -2.40 18.41
CA ALA A 414 -26.75 -1.63 19.53
C ALA A 414 -25.66 -0.70 20.11
N LEU A 415 -26.04 0.50 20.54
CA LEU A 415 -25.10 1.54 21.00
C LEU A 415 -24.17 1.04 22.12
N GLY A 416 -24.71 0.35 23.13
CA GLY A 416 -23.91 -0.20 24.24
C GLY A 416 -22.91 -1.29 23.81
N ARG A 417 -23.24 -2.09 22.79
CA ARG A 417 -22.27 -3.04 22.20
C ARG A 417 -21.21 -2.30 21.40
N ARG A 418 -21.61 -1.31 20.60
CA ARG A 418 -20.71 -0.48 19.79
C ARG A 418 -19.66 0.22 20.66
N LEU A 419 -20.08 0.90 21.73
CA LEU A 419 -19.17 1.59 22.65
C LEU A 419 -18.19 0.62 23.34
N ARG A 420 -18.66 -0.54 23.81
CA ARG A 420 -17.79 -1.56 24.41
C ARG A 420 -16.74 -2.08 23.44
N VAL A 421 -17.14 -2.41 22.21
CA VAL A 421 -16.22 -2.89 21.18
C VAL A 421 -15.18 -1.81 20.83
N MET A 422 -15.59 -0.55 20.68
CA MET A 422 -14.66 0.56 20.46
C MET A 422 -13.67 0.69 21.61
N ALA A 423 -14.14 0.65 22.86
CA ALA A 423 -13.29 0.77 24.05
C ALA A 423 -12.29 -0.39 24.18
N TYR A 424 -12.73 -1.64 24.02
CA TYR A 424 -11.84 -2.80 24.08
C TYR A 424 -10.80 -2.74 22.97
N GLY A 425 -11.21 -2.41 21.75
CA GLY A 425 -10.26 -2.35 20.65
C GLY A 425 -9.26 -1.20 20.76
N PHE A 426 -9.72 -0.03 21.20
CA PHE A 426 -8.81 1.08 21.51
C PHE A 426 -7.78 0.70 22.58
N GLY A 427 -8.22 0.04 23.66
CA GLY A 427 -7.32 -0.45 24.71
C GLY A 427 -6.28 -1.45 24.20
N ILE A 428 -6.70 -2.41 23.38
CA ILE A 428 -5.79 -3.40 22.76
C ILE A 428 -4.76 -2.70 21.86
N LEU A 429 -5.20 -1.80 20.97
CA LEU A 429 -4.29 -1.05 20.08
C LEU A 429 -3.31 -0.20 20.88
N CYS A 430 -3.78 0.47 21.94
CA CYS A 430 -2.95 1.25 22.84
C CYS A 430 -1.88 0.40 23.54
N ALA A 431 -2.25 -0.78 24.03
CA ALA A 431 -1.30 -1.73 24.62
C ALA A 431 -0.25 -2.18 23.59
N PHE A 432 -0.66 -2.47 22.36
CA PHE A 432 0.26 -2.80 21.27
C PHE A 432 1.22 -1.66 20.94
N HIS A 433 0.74 -0.41 20.88
CA HIS A 433 1.63 0.75 20.71
C HIS A 433 2.67 0.81 21.82
N LEU A 434 2.26 0.72 23.09
CA LEU A 434 3.19 0.75 24.22
C LEU A 434 4.22 -0.37 24.15
N ILE A 435 3.79 -1.61 23.90
CA ILE A 435 4.68 -2.77 23.76
C ILE A 435 5.68 -2.53 22.62
N PHE A 436 5.21 -2.09 21.45
CA PHE A 436 6.08 -1.82 20.31
C PHE A 436 7.13 -0.75 20.65
N ILE A 437 6.72 0.35 21.28
CA ILE A 437 7.63 1.43 21.68
C ILE A 437 8.67 0.91 22.67
N ILE A 438 8.25 0.15 23.67
CA ILE A 438 9.16 -0.40 24.68
C ILE A 438 10.17 -1.35 24.04
N VAL A 439 9.71 -2.28 23.20
CA VAL A 439 10.58 -3.25 22.51
C VAL A 439 11.53 -2.53 21.55
N PHE A 440 11.01 -1.64 20.70
CA PHE A 440 11.80 -0.89 19.74
C PHE A 440 12.86 -0.05 20.44
N MET A 441 12.45 0.72 21.45
CA MET A 441 13.37 1.58 22.19
C MET A 441 14.38 0.79 23.01
N ARG A 442 14.05 -0.39 23.53
CA ARG A 442 14.99 -1.23 24.29
C ARG A 442 16.02 -1.90 23.37
N PHE A 443 15.56 -2.49 22.28
CA PHE A 443 16.34 -3.36 21.41
C PHE A 443 16.71 -2.72 20.07
N GLN A 444 16.72 -1.39 19.99
CA GLN A 444 16.96 -0.65 18.74
C GLN A 444 18.22 -1.09 18.00
N GLU A 445 19.34 -1.32 18.70
CA GLU A 445 20.60 -1.75 18.08
C GLU A 445 20.51 -3.18 17.51
N THR A 446 19.79 -4.08 18.19
CA THR A 446 19.54 -5.45 17.71
C THR A 446 18.58 -5.44 16.53
N LEU A 447 17.51 -4.64 16.60
CA LEU A 447 16.52 -4.48 15.55
C LEU A 447 17.08 -3.76 14.32
N ALA A 448 18.08 -2.89 14.49
CA ALA A 448 18.80 -2.28 13.36
C ALA A 448 19.63 -3.31 12.58
N LYS A 449 20.13 -4.35 13.25
CA LYS A 449 20.82 -5.49 12.60
C LYS A 449 19.84 -6.49 11.99
N ALA A 450 18.60 -6.52 12.48
CA ALA A 450 17.51 -7.36 11.99
C ALA A 450 16.32 -6.49 11.57
N SER A 451 16.53 -5.66 10.53
CA SER A 451 15.52 -4.73 9.97
C SER A 451 14.21 -5.41 9.55
N GLU A 452 14.25 -6.74 9.45
CA GLU A 452 13.12 -7.64 9.20
C GLU A 452 12.03 -7.60 10.28
N ILE A 453 12.44 -7.54 11.55
CA ILE A 453 11.50 -7.65 12.68
C ILE A 453 10.60 -6.41 12.77
N PRO A 454 11.11 -5.17 12.73
CA PRO A 454 10.25 -3.98 12.74
C PRO A 454 9.25 -3.95 11.57
N THR A 455 9.68 -4.34 10.36
CA THR A 455 8.85 -4.33 9.16
C THR A 455 7.67 -5.29 9.28
N ALA A 456 7.92 -6.56 9.62
CA ALA A 456 6.85 -7.55 9.80
C ALA A 456 5.83 -7.13 10.87
N VAL A 457 6.30 -6.50 11.95
CA VAL A 457 5.42 -5.99 13.01
C VAL A 457 4.59 -4.81 12.51
N VAL A 458 5.15 -3.87 11.76
CA VAL A 458 4.39 -2.76 11.16
C VAL A 458 3.28 -3.28 10.24
N LEU A 459 3.57 -4.28 9.38
CA LEU A 459 2.55 -4.89 8.52
C LEU A 459 1.46 -5.59 9.33
N PHE A 460 1.81 -6.28 10.41
CA PHE A 460 0.81 -6.86 11.31
C PHE A 460 -0.11 -5.77 11.88
N PHE A 461 0.45 -4.65 12.34
CA PHE A 461 -0.31 -3.53 12.90
C PHE A 461 -1.24 -2.88 11.87
N LEU A 462 -0.88 -2.90 10.58
CA LEU A 462 -1.73 -2.43 9.49
C LEU A 462 -3.01 -3.28 9.35
N THR A 463 -2.89 -4.60 9.55
CA THR A 463 -4.03 -5.54 9.41
C THR A 463 -4.90 -5.64 10.67
N LEU A 464 -4.35 -5.29 11.82
CA LEU A 464 -4.97 -5.48 13.13
C LEU A 464 -6.35 -4.80 13.28
N PRO A 465 -6.57 -3.55 12.84
CA PRO A 465 -7.89 -2.90 12.85
C PRO A 465 -8.99 -3.72 12.18
N PHE A 466 -8.67 -4.27 11.00
CA PHE A 466 -9.61 -5.05 10.22
C PHE A 466 -9.93 -6.39 10.89
N LEU A 467 -8.89 -7.08 11.38
CA LEU A 467 -9.05 -8.35 12.10
C LEU A 467 -9.90 -8.18 13.35
N MET A 468 -9.60 -7.17 14.17
CA MET A 468 -10.36 -6.87 15.39
C MET A 468 -11.79 -6.46 15.08
N TRP A 469 -12.00 -5.67 14.03
CA TRP A 469 -13.34 -5.30 13.58
C TRP A 469 -14.17 -6.52 13.17
N ILE A 470 -13.59 -7.45 12.41
CA ILE A 470 -14.25 -8.70 12.05
C ILE A 470 -14.67 -9.44 13.32
N VAL A 471 -13.72 -9.68 14.22
CA VAL A 471 -13.93 -10.47 15.45
C VAL A 471 -14.99 -9.84 16.36
N PHE A 472 -14.95 -8.53 16.58
CA PHE A 472 -15.79 -7.90 17.61
C PHE A 472 -17.12 -7.34 17.08
N ALA A 473 -17.16 -6.88 15.82
CA ALA A 473 -18.30 -6.13 15.28
C ALA A 473 -18.98 -6.81 14.09
N TYR A 474 -18.27 -7.58 13.27
CA TYR A 474 -18.80 -8.06 12.00
C TYR A 474 -19.10 -9.57 11.96
N TRP A 475 -18.51 -10.36 12.85
CA TRP A 475 -18.57 -11.83 12.85
C TRP A 475 -20.00 -12.40 12.85
N ASP A 476 -20.89 -11.81 13.65
CA ASP A 476 -22.29 -12.28 13.75
C ASP A 476 -23.07 -12.08 12.44
N ARG A 477 -22.69 -11.05 11.65
CA ARG A 477 -23.28 -10.77 10.34
C ARG A 477 -22.76 -11.73 9.28
N LEU A 478 -21.49 -12.12 9.35
CA LEU A 478 -20.88 -13.09 8.44
C LEU A 478 -21.46 -14.50 8.61
N THR A 479 -21.85 -14.86 9.82
CA THR A 479 -22.33 -16.21 10.16
C THR A 479 -23.85 -16.36 10.10
N GLY A 480 -24.58 -15.31 9.70
CA GLY A 480 -26.04 -15.36 9.55
C GLY A 480 -26.85 -15.34 10.85
N ASN A 481 -26.21 -15.19 12.02
CA ASN A 481 -26.90 -15.11 13.31
C ASN A 481 -27.50 -13.72 13.61
N GLY A 482 -27.36 -12.76 12.69
CA GLY A 482 -27.86 -11.39 12.83
C GLY A 482 -29.32 -11.19 12.40
N GLY A 483 -30.21 -12.17 12.63
CA GLY A 483 -31.65 -11.90 12.61
C GLY A 483 -32.00 -10.89 13.71
N PRO A 484 -33.03 -10.04 13.51
CA PRO A 484 -33.44 -9.09 14.55
C PRO A 484 -33.67 -9.86 15.85
N SER A 485 -33.06 -9.37 16.93
CA SER A 485 -33.16 -9.99 18.24
C SER A 485 -34.62 -10.28 18.56
N ARG A 486 -34.89 -11.50 19.00
CA ARG A 486 -36.20 -12.07 19.36
C ARG A 486 -36.93 -11.33 20.51
N ASN A 487 -36.50 -10.10 20.86
CA ASN A 487 -37.04 -9.28 21.93
C ASN A 487 -37.95 -8.13 21.44
N GLU A 488 -38.18 -7.97 20.13
CA GLU A 488 -39.13 -6.97 19.60
C GLU A 488 -40.49 -7.56 19.19
N ALA A 489 -40.70 -8.87 19.31
CA ALA A 489 -41.97 -9.54 19.01
C ALA A 489 -42.83 -9.82 20.27
N GLY A 490 -42.65 -9.01 21.32
CA GLY A 490 -43.32 -9.17 22.62
C GLY A 490 -44.10 -7.92 23.03
N ALA A 491 -44.83 -7.30 22.10
CA ALA A 491 -45.78 -6.23 22.40
C ALA A 491 -46.86 -6.16 21.32
N GLN A 492 -47.63 -7.23 21.17
CA GLN A 492 -48.97 -7.14 20.59
C GLN A 492 -49.95 -7.74 21.59
N SER A 493 -50.76 -6.84 22.16
CA SER A 493 -51.88 -7.15 23.04
C SER A 493 -52.93 -8.01 22.31
N PRO A 494 -53.64 -8.92 22.99
CA PRO A 494 -54.67 -9.73 22.35
C PRO A 494 -55.96 -8.92 22.24
N GLU A 495 -56.34 -8.53 21.04
CA GLU A 495 -57.68 -8.01 20.76
C GLU A 495 -58.65 -9.18 20.52
N SER A 496 -59.76 -9.13 21.24
CA SER A 496 -60.84 -10.11 21.27
C SER A 496 -61.68 -10.07 19.99
N ASN A 497 -61.73 -11.18 19.25
CA ASN A 497 -62.78 -11.40 18.25
C ASN A 497 -63.91 -12.23 18.85
N ASN A 498 -65.05 -11.57 19.04
CA ASN A 498 -66.32 -12.17 19.44
C ASN A 498 -67.12 -12.47 18.16
N GLU A 499 -67.17 -13.74 17.76
CA GLU A 499 -68.01 -14.21 16.64
C GLU A 499 -69.40 -14.63 17.15
N LYS A 500 -70.45 -14.14 16.49
CA LYS A 500 -71.75 -14.82 16.37
C LYS A 500 -72.33 -14.57 14.97
N PRO A 501 -73.19 -15.47 14.46
CA PRO A 501 -73.11 -15.95 13.09
C PRO A 501 -74.27 -15.46 12.21
N SER A 502 -74.05 -15.41 10.90
CA SER A 502 -75.12 -15.25 9.90
C SER A 502 -75.22 -16.52 9.05
N ALA A 503 -76.43 -17.09 9.02
CA ALA A 503 -76.83 -18.22 8.18
C ALA A 503 -77.06 -17.75 6.71
N PRO A 504 -76.97 -18.65 5.72
CA PRO A 504 -77.21 -18.32 4.30
C PRO A 504 -78.67 -18.62 3.89
N PRO A 505 -79.21 -17.98 2.84
CA PRO A 505 -80.36 -18.53 2.13
C PRO A 505 -79.89 -19.43 0.99
N ALA A 506 -80.44 -20.65 0.97
CA ALA A 506 -80.44 -21.55 -0.18
C ALA A 506 -81.72 -21.36 -0.98
N GLY A 507 -81.64 -21.41 -2.32
CA GLY A 507 -82.82 -21.56 -3.17
C GLY A 507 -82.57 -21.35 -4.67
N ALA A 508 -82.50 -22.47 -5.41
CA ALA A 508 -83.02 -22.75 -6.78
C ALA A 508 -82.32 -24.04 -7.27
N GLY A 509 -82.99 -25.20 -7.37
CA GLY A 509 -83.82 -25.64 -8.53
C GLY A 509 -82.92 -26.46 -9.48
N GLU A 510 -83.20 -27.68 -9.92
CA GLU A 510 -84.39 -28.54 -10.05
C GLU A 510 -84.05 -30.00 -9.74
#